data_AF-A0A7C0WNB1-F1
#
_entry.id   AF-A0A7C0WNB1-F1
#
_cell.length_a   1.000
_cell.length_b   1.000
_cell.length_c   1.000
_cell.angle_alpha   90.00
_cell.angle_beta   90.00
_cell.angle_gamma   90.00
#
_symmetry.space_group_name_H-M   'P 1'
#
loop_
_entity.id
_entity.type
_entity.pdbx_description
1 polymer ?
#
loop_
_entity_poly.entity_id
_entity_poly.type
_entity_poly.pdbx_seq_one_letter_code
_entity_poly.pdbx_strand_id
1 'polypeptide(L)'
;LVTGYSENGSNNDMVIWRYNANGTLDTTFGTNGIVVSDNAAGGHSYDYGNSITTDATGKILIAGSSENGSNDDMVIWRYNANGTLDTTFGTNGIVVSDNAAGGHGDDYGYSITTDATGKILVTGGSYNSSGNYDMVIWRYIP
;
A
#
# COMPACT_ATOMS: atom_id res chain seq x y z
N LEU A 1 -2.85 13.83 3.57
CA LEU A 1 -3.02 12.71 2.62
C LEU A 1 -4.01 11.74 3.25
N VAL A 2 -4.86 11.11 2.44
CA VAL A 2 -5.81 10.08 2.87
C VAL A 2 -5.68 8.92 1.90
N THR A 3 -5.77 7.69 2.39
CA THR A 3 -5.81 6.48 1.55
C THR A 3 -7.03 5.63 1.91
N GLY A 4 -7.32 4.63 1.09
CA GLY A 4 -8.46 3.74 1.19
C GLY A 4 -8.60 2.96 -0.11
N TYR A 5 -9.85 2.74 -0.52
CA TYR A 5 -10.19 2.17 -1.81
C TYR A 5 -11.32 2.94 -2.49
N SER A 6 -11.43 2.78 -3.80
CA SER A 6 -12.54 3.26 -4.64
C SER A 6 -13.19 2.07 -5.33
N GLU A 7 -14.52 1.98 -5.28
CA GLU A 7 -15.27 0.97 -6.03
C GLU A 7 -15.57 1.48 -7.43
N ASN A 8 -15.16 0.74 -8.47
CA ASN A 8 -15.43 1.11 -9.87
C ASN A 8 -16.59 0.30 -10.50
N GLY A 9 -17.32 -0.47 -9.68
CA GLY A 9 -18.48 -1.27 -10.07
C GLY A 9 -18.17 -2.75 -10.33
N SER A 10 -16.90 -3.14 -10.40
CA SER A 10 -16.47 -4.54 -10.55
C SER A 10 -15.40 -4.97 -9.56
N ASN A 11 -14.57 -4.05 -9.10
CA ASN A 11 -13.48 -4.30 -8.17
C ASN A 11 -13.22 -3.05 -7.30
N ASN A 12 -12.31 -3.18 -6.33
CA ASN A 12 -11.90 -2.10 -5.45
C ASN A 12 -10.45 -1.74 -5.76
N ASP A 13 -10.19 -0.47 -6.06
CA ASP A 13 -8.85 0.00 -6.40
C ASP A 13 -8.29 0.87 -5.26
N MET A 14 -7.01 0.73 -4.93
CA MET A 14 -6.37 1.56 -3.92
C MET A 14 -6.36 3.01 -4.39
N VAL A 15 -6.63 3.94 -3.47
CA VAL A 15 -6.74 5.36 -3.81
C VAL A 15 -6.02 6.23 -2.79
N ILE A 16 -5.53 7.38 -3.28
CA ILE A 16 -4.95 8.45 -2.46
C ILE A 16 -5.65 9.76 -2.81
N TRP A 17 -6.14 10.46 -1.79
CA TRP A 17 -6.58 11.85 -1.90
C TRP A 17 -5.60 12.79 -1.21
N ARG A 18 -5.24 13.89 -1.88
CA ARG A 18 -4.45 14.97 -1.26
C ARG A 18 -5.28 16.23 -1.07
N TYR A 19 -5.23 16.76 0.14
CA TYR A 19 -5.88 18.01 0.51
C TYR A 19 -4.83 19.04 0.92
N ASN A 20 -5.11 20.30 0.60
CA ASN A 20 -4.41 21.46 1.11
C ASN A 20 -4.72 21.67 2.61
N ALA A 21 -3.91 22.50 3.28
CA ALA A 21 -4.10 22.81 4.69
C ALA A 21 -5.46 23.46 5.02
N ASN A 22 -6.10 24.11 4.04
CA ASN A 22 -7.42 24.69 4.16
C ASN A 22 -8.56 23.68 3.88
N GLY A 23 -8.25 22.39 3.69
CA GLY A 23 -9.20 21.33 3.44
C GLY A 23 -9.71 21.22 2.00
N THR A 24 -9.25 22.06 1.06
CA THR A 24 -9.59 21.89 -0.36
C THR A 24 -8.73 20.78 -0.99
N LEU A 25 -9.27 20.09 -1.99
CA LEU A 25 -8.50 19.10 -2.73
C LEU A 25 -7.34 19.79 -3.47
N ASP A 26 -6.14 19.22 -3.37
CA ASP A 26 -4.97 19.72 -4.07
C ASP A 26 -4.93 19.15 -5.49
N THR A 27 -5.46 19.92 -6.44
CA THR A 27 -5.60 19.51 -7.84
C THR A 27 -4.27 19.34 -8.58
N THR A 28 -3.13 19.68 -7.97
CA THR A 28 -1.79 19.45 -8.54
C THR A 28 -1.23 18.05 -8.26
N PHE A 29 -1.91 17.25 -7.44
CA PHE A 29 -1.53 15.88 -7.12
C PHE A 29 -2.21 14.89 -8.06
N GLY A 30 -1.45 13.96 -8.63
CA GLY A 30 -1.99 12.92 -9.51
C GLY A 30 -2.91 13.51 -10.58
N THR A 31 -4.11 12.95 -10.71
CA THR A 31 -5.18 13.48 -11.56
C THR A 31 -6.22 14.19 -10.70
N ASN A 32 -6.22 15.52 -10.74
CA ASN A 32 -7.18 16.36 -10.01
C ASN A 32 -7.21 16.10 -8.49
N GLY A 33 -6.07 15.78 -7.88
CA GLY A 33 -5.96 15.53 -6.44
C GLY A 33 -6.08 14.07 -6.03
N ILE A 34 -6.15 13.16 -7.01
CA ILE A 34 -6.44 11.75 -6.80
C ILE A 34 -5.41 10.89 -7.53
N VAL A 35 -4.96 9.84 -6.87
CA VAL A 35 -4.25 8.72 -7.49
C VAL A 35 -5.08 7.47 -7.26
N VAL A 36 -5.29 6.67 -8.29
CA VAL A 36 -5.91 5.34 -8.21
C VAL A 36 -4.87 4.33 -8.70
N SER A 37 -4.75 3.21 -8.02
CA SER A 37 -3.83 2.13 -8.37
C SER A 37 -4.54 0.80 -8.23
N ASP A 38 -4.38 -0.03 -9.24
CA ASP A 38 -4.96 -1.35 -9.37
C ASP A 38 -3.88 -2.41 -9.58
N ASN A 39 -4.25 -3.67 -9.36
CA ASN A 39 -3.50 -4.85 -9.80
C ASN A 39 -2.06 -4.87 -9.27
N ALA A 40 -1.88 -4.56 -7.97
CA ALA A 40 -0.55 -4.46 -7.41
C ALA A 40 0.13 -5.84 -7.24
N ALA A 41 -0.65 -6.88 -6.92
CA ALA A 41 -0.17 -8.25 -6.77
C ALA A 41 -0.43 -9.17 -7.98
N GLY A 42 -1.03 -8.65 -9.07
CA GLY A 42 -1.28 -9.43 -10.30
C GLY A 42 -2.73 -9.88 -10.49
N GLY A 43 -3.59 -9.71 -9.48
CA GLY A 43 -5.03 -9.98 -9.56
C GLY A 43 -5.85 -8.79 -10.07
N HIS A 44 -7.16 -8.97 -10.13
CA HIS A 44 -8.07 -7.99 -10.75
C HIS A 44 -9.25 -7.60 -9.86
N SER A 45 -9.24 -7.99 -8.59
CA SER A 45 -10.41 -7.88 -7.72
C SER A 45 -10.29 -6.84 -6.61
N TYR A 46 -9.22 -6.81 -5.83
CA TYR A 46 -9.19 -5.94 -4.65
C TYR A 46 -7.80 -5.38 -4.39
N ASP A 47 -7.71 -4.07 -4.25
CA ASP A 47 -6.53 -3.33 -3.82
C ASP A 47 -6.97 -2.34 -2.72
N TYR A 48 -6.43 -2.51 -1.52
CA TYR A 48 -6.81 -1.71 -0.34
C TYR A 48 -5.62 -0.97 0.22
N GLY A 49 -5.71 0.36 0.35
CA GLY A 49 -4.77 1.16 1.14
C GLY A 49 -5.26 1.28 2.59
N ASN A 50 -4.52 0.72 3.56
CA ASN A 50 -4.91 0.72 4.97
C ASN A 50 -4.21 1.82 5.78
N SER A 51 -2.97 2.14 5.43
CA SER A 51 -2.17 3.13 6.15
C SER A 51 -1.25 3.89 5.21
N ILE A 52 -1.06 5.18 5.46
CA ILE A 52 -0.29 6.08 4.62
C ILE A 52 0.67 6.92 5.47
N THR A 53 1.91 7.05 5.03
CA THR A 53 2.94 7.91 5.65
C THR A 53 3.77 8.61 4.58
N THR A 54 4.60 9.57 5.00
CA THR A 54 5.62 10.19 4.15
C THR A 54 7.00 9.99 4.75
N ASP A 55 8.01 9.74 3.92
CA ASP A 55 9.39 9.69 4.36
C ASP A 55 10.03 11.11 4.45
N ALA A 56 11.27 11.18 4.93
CA ALA A 56 12.01 12.44 5.10
C ALA A 56 12.30 13.18 3.78
N THR A 57 12.15 12.52 2.63
CA THR A 57 12.35 13.11 1.29
C THR A 57 11.04 13.53 0.64
N GLY A 58 9.90 13.29 1.30
CA GLY A 58 8.57 13.61 0.80
C GLY A 58 8.00 12.55 -0.14
N LYS A 59 8.58 11.34 -0.20
CA LYS A 59 7.90 10.21 -0.85
C LYS A 59 6.74 9.77 0.02
N ILE A 60 5.71 9.26 -0.63
CA ILE A 60 4.48 8.80 0.00
C ILE A 60 4.52 7.27 -0.01
N LEU A 61 4.31 6.64 1.14
CA LEU A 61 4.25 5.19 1.26
C LEU A 61 2.88 4.77 1.78
N ILE A 62 2.32 3.73 1.19
CA ILE A 62 1.04 3.14 1.57
C ILE A 62 1.29 1.66 1.86
N ALA A 63 0.80 1.17 2.99
CA ALA A 63 0.69 -0.26 3.25
C ALA A 63 -0.78 -0.70 3.17
N GLY A 64 -0.98 -1.92 2.71
CA GLY A 64 -2.30 -2.47 2.51
C GLY A 64 -2.25 -3.90 2.00
N SER A 65 -3.19 -4.25 1.13
CA SER A 65 -3.22 -5.54 0.46
C SER A 65 -3.74 -5.47 -0.97
N SER A 66 -3.40 -6.49 -1.75
CA SER A 66 -3.83 -6.66 -3.13
C SER A 66 -4.09 -8.13 -3.43
N GLU A 67 -5.18 -8.41 -4.13
CA GLU A 67 -5.54 -9.75 -4.56
C GLU A 67 -4.61 -10.25 -5.67
N ASN A 68 -4.18 -11.52 -5.60
CA ASN A 68 -3.20 -12.11 -6.54
C ASN A 68 -3.77 -13.18 -7.49
N GLY A 69 -5.08 -13.36 -7.52
CA GLY A 69 -5.80 -14.43 -8.22
C GLY A 69 -6.32 -15.54 -7.30
N SER A 70 -5.92 -15.58 -6.03
CA SER A 70 -6.33 -16.62 -5.08
C SER A 70 -6.56 -16.12 -3.65
N ASN A 71 -5.76 -15.17 -3.17
CA ASN A 71 -5.82 -14.60 -1.82
C ASN A 71 -5.30 -13.15 -1.86
N ASP A 72 -5.31 -12.48 -0.71
CA ASP A 72 -4.73 -11.14 -0.56
C ASP A 72 -3.25 -11.22 -0.17
N ASP A 73 -2.36 -10.52 -0.88
CA ASP A 73 -0.97 -10.32 -0.48
C ASP A 73 -0.76 -8.95 0.17
N MET A 74 0.18 -8.83 1.11
CA MET A 74 0.54 -7.53 1.68
C MET A 74 1.30 -6.72 0.64
N VAL A 75 0.91 -5.46 0.48
CA VAL A 75 1.55 -4.57 -0.51
C VAL A 75 2.01 -3.27 0.13
N ILE A 76 3.18 -2.80 -0.32
CA ILE A 76 3.68 -1.44 -0.12
C ILE A 76 3.76 -0.73 -1.47
N TRP A 77 3.01 0.36 -1.62
CA TRP A 77 3.17 1.29 -2.75
C TRP A 77 4.02 2.48 -2.34
N ARG A 78 4.90 2.95 -3.24
CA ARG A 78 5.63 4.21 -3.08
C ARG A 78 5.38 5.17 -4.22
N TYR A 79 4.95 6.39 -3.89
CA TYR A 79 4.72 7.49 -4.81
C TYR A 79 5.67 8.66 -4.54
N ASN A 80 5.95 9.41 -5.60
CA ASN A 80 6.59 10.72 -5.52
C ASN A 80 5.65 11.75 -4.90
N ALA A 81 6.21 12.87 -4.44
CA ALA A 81 5.44 13.95 -3.84
C ALA A 81 4.34 14.50 -4.76
N ASN A 82 4.43 14.37 -6.08
CA ASN A 82 3.39 14.81 -7.02
C ASN A 82 2.32 13.74 -7.32
N GLY A 83 2.42 12.55 -6.72
CA GLY A 83 1.48 11.44 -6.92
C GLY A 83 1.84 10.52 -8.08
N THR A 84 2.96 10.71 -8.78
CA THR A 84 3.44 9.71 -9.74
C THR A 84 4.10 8.54 -9.01
N LEU A 85 3.93 7.33 -9.52
CA LEU A 85 4.54 6.14 -8.93
C LEU A 85 6.08 6.24 -8.95
N ASP A 86 6.74 5.90 -7.85
CA ASP A 86 8.20 5.92 -7.76
C ASP A 86 8.79 4.62 -8.27
N THR A 87 9.07 4.56 -9.58
CA THR A 87 9.55 3.35 -10.25
C THR A 87 10.91 2.84 -9.78
N THR A 88 11.61 3.57 -8.90
CA THR A 88 12.87 3.14 -8.28
C THR A 88 12.68 2.31 -7.00
N PHE A 89 11.43 2.15 -6.53
CA PHE A 89 11.11 1.34 -5.36
C PHE A 89 10.64 -0.06 -5.76
N GLY A 90 11.18 -1.10 -5.13
CA GLY A 90 10.75 -2.48 -5.39
C GLY A 90 10.70 -2.79 -6.89
N THR A 91 9.57 -3.36 -7.32
CA THR A 91 9.26 -3.57 -8.74
C THR A 91 8.29 -2.48 -9.19
N ASN A 92 8.79 -1.50 -9.96
CA ASN A 92 7.99 -0.42 -10.53
C ASN A 92 7.19 0.40 -9.50
N GLY A 93 7.69 0.59 -8.28
CA GLY A 93 7.01 1.35 -7.22
C GLY A 93 6.25 0.51 -6.21
N ILE A 94 6.29 -0.81 -6.34
CA ILE A 94 5.48 -1.74 -5.57
C ILE A 94 6.37 -2.82 -4.96
N VAL A 95 6.11 -3.15 -3.70
CA VAL A 95 6.63 -4.35 -3.04
C VAL A 95 5.42 -5.19 -2.65
N VAL A 96 5.41 -6.45 -3.09
CA VAL A 96 4.44 -7.46 -2.68
C VAL A 96 5.14 -8.41 -1.73
N SER A 97 4.46 -8.83 -0.67
CA SER A 97 4.99 -9.75 0.33
C SER A 97 3.91 -10.74 0.73
N ASP A 98 4.21 -12.01 0.50
CA ASP A 98 3.37 -13.15 0.82
C ASP A 98 4.00 -13.98 1.96
N ASN A 99 3.20 -14.84 2.57
CA ASN A 99 3.67 -15.96 3.38
C ASN A 99 4.55 -15.55 4.58
N ALA A 100 4.23 -14.41 5.20
CA ALA A 100 5.05 -13.86 6.27
C ALA A 100 5.05 -14.74 7.54
N ALA A 101 3.95 -15.44 7.79
CA ALA A 101 3.78 -16.40 8.89
C ALA A 101 3.93 -17.87 8.48
N GLY A 102 4.39 -18.18 7.25
CA GLY A 102 4.61 -19.56 6.81
C GLY A 102 3.39 -20.28 6.23
N GLY A 103 2.31 -19.57 5.87
CA GLY A 103 1.13 -20.10 5.19
C GLY A 103 0.91 -19.57 3.76
N HIS A 104 -0.23 -19.95 3.17
CA HIS A 104 -0.63 -19.57 1.80
C HIS A 104 -2.01 -18.90 1.78
N GLY A 105 -2.39 -18.24 2.88
CA GLY A 105 -3.63 -17.47 2.97
C GLY A 105 -3.35 -15.99 2.80
N ASP A 106 -4.27 -15.16 3.29
CA ASP A 106 -4.18 -13.71 3.17
C ASP A 106 -3.04 -13.11 4.03
N ASP A 107 -2.46 -12.02 3.54
CA ASP A 107 -1.45 -11.20 4.15
C ASP A 107 -1.89 -9.73 4.08
N TYR A 108 -1.93 -9.06 5.23
CA TYR A 108 -2.41 -7.68 5.34
C TYR A 108 -1.39 -6.77 5.99
N GLY A 109 -1.09 -5.64 5.35
CA GLY A 109 -0.41 -4.51 5.98
C GLY A 109 -1.42 -3.55 6.60
N TYR A 110 -1.44 -3.41 7.93
CA TYR A 110 -2.40 -2.54 8.62
C TYR A 110 -1.83 -1.18 9.02
N SER A 111 -0.53 -1.09 9.27
CA SER A 111 0.13 0.16 9.64
C SER A 111 1.53 0.22 9.07
N ILE A 112 1.94 1.40 8.60
CA ILE A 112 3.27 1.68 8.07
C ILE A 112 3.91 2.88 8.76
N THR A 113 5.22 2.80 9.00
CA THR A 113 6.02 3.93 9.47
C THR A 113 7.41 3.91 8.84
N THR A 114 8.09 5.05 8.88
CA THR A 114 9.45 5.20 8.40
C THR A 114 10.33 5.86 9.44
N ASP A 115 11.59 5.44 9.56
CA ASP A 115 12.57 6.13 10.37
C ASP A 115 13.33 7.22 9.58
N ALA A 116 14.12 8.04 10.28
CA ALA A 116 14.91 9.11 9.66
C ALA A 116 15.99 8.62 8.70
N THR A 117 16.30 7.32 8.71
CA THR A 117 17.26 6.68 7.79
C THR A 117 16.59 6.07 6.56
N GLY A 118 15.26 6.19 6.45
CA GLY A 118 14.49 5.65 5.33
C GLY A 118 14.10 4.17 5.48
N LYS A 119 14.31 3.54 6.65
CA LYS A 119 13.80 2.19 6.88
C LYS A 119 12.29 2.23 7.01
N ILE A 120 11.64 1.23 6.46
CA ILE A 120 10.19 1.09 6.45
C ILE A 120 9.82 -0.07 7.36
N LEU A 121 8.85 0.15 8.23
CA LEU A 121 8.28 -0.87 9.09
C LEU A 121 6.78 -0.97 8.79
N VAL A 122 6.33 -2.19 8.50
CA VAL A 122 4.91 -2.51 8.35
C VAL A 122 4.52 -3.54 9.40
N THR A 123 3.39 -3.32 10.06
CA THR A 123 2.78 -4.30 10.96
C THR A 123 1.44 -4.73 10.41
N GLY A 124 1.10 -6.00 10.60
CA GLY A 124 -0.17 -6.51 10.14
C GLY A 124 -0.41 -7.97 10.49
N GLY A 125 -1.21 -8.64 9.68
CA GLY A 125 -1.62 -10.04 9.89
C GLY A 125 -1.24 -10.91 8.70
N SER A 126 -0.93 -12.18 8.97
CA SER A 126 -0.63 -13.19 7.95
C SER A 126 -1.21 -14.54 8.36
N TYR A 127 -1.75 -15.29 7.41
CA TYR A 127 -2.13 -16.68 7.66
C TYR A 127 -0.90 -17.59 7.79
N ASN A 128 -0.84 -18.34 8.89
CA ASN A 128 0.16 -19.39 9.07
C ASN A 128 -0.27 -20.73 8.44
N SER A 129 0.63 -21.71 8.46
CA SER A 129 0.40 -23.06 7.91
C SER A 129 -0.75 -23.84 8.56
N SER A 130 -1.24 -23.38 9.72
CA SER A 130 -2.40 -23.97 10.41
C SER A 130 -3.71 -23.26 10.08
N GLY A 131 -3.69 -22.24 9.21
CA GLY A 131 -4.87 -21.47 8.83
C GLY A 131 -5.29 -20.42 9.87
N ASN A 132 -4.40 -20.02 10.78
CA ASN A 132 -4.66 -18.97 11.77
C ASN A 132 -3.96 -17.67 11.39
N TYR A 133 -4.54 -16.54 11.81
CA TYR A 133 -3.93 -15.22 11.71
C TYR A 133 -2.86 -15.00 12.78
N ASP A 134 -1.63 -14.79 12.36
CA ASP A 134 -0.53 -14.37 13.22
C ASP A 134 -0.16 -12.91 12.94
N MET A 135 0.23 -12.20 14.01
CA MET A 135 0.80 -10.87 13.87
C MET A 135 2.20 -10.96 13.27
N VAL A 136 2.48 -10.11 12.29
CA VAL A 136 3.75 -10.08 11.58
C VAL A 136 4.29 -8.66 11.48
N ILE A 137 5.62 -8.57 11.45
CA ILE A 137 6.37 -7.32 11.31
C ILE A 137 7.28 -7.47 10.09
N TRP A 138 6.98 -6.72 9.03
CA TRP A 138 7.85 -6.61 7.87
C TRP A 138 8.75 -5.40 8.04
N ARG A 139 10.06 -5.64 7.95
CA ARG A 139 11.07 -4.58 7.91
C ARG A 139 11.69 -4.54 6.52
N TYR A 140 11.53 -3.42 5.83
CA TYR A 140 12.11 -3.20 4.52
C TYR A 140 13.26 -2.19 4.59
N ILE A 141 14.36 -2.52 3.93
CA ILE A 141 15.55 -1.68 3.79
C ILE A 141 15.66 -1.35 2.29
N PRO A 142 15.46 -0.09 1.89
CA PRO A 142 15.50 0.33 0.48
C PRO A 142 16.87 0.17 -0.17
#